data_AF-A0A925YPG9-F1
#
_entry.id   AF-A0A925YPG9-F1
#
_cell.length_a   1.000
_cell.length_b   1.000
_cell.length_c   1.000
_cell.angle_alpha   90.00
_cell.angle_beta   90.00
_cell.angle_gamma   90.00
#
_symmetry.space_group_name_H-M   'P 1'
#
loop_
_entity.id
_entity.type
_entity.pdbx_description
1 polymer ?
#
loop_
_entity_poly.entity_id
_entity_poly.type
_entity_poly.pdbx_seq_one_letter_code
_entity_poly.pdbx_strand_id
1 'polypeptide(L)'
;MSAQNVMVYAHTLEEIRESLAIVVGYPVTDFIDREHGTEYYYDPDIKQQLPENRWTLGPFRITRVLYQKPDFELSAGQTISLVEPVGLFEDRQGELLKKVTGDCYEMKQNSEYVVFIGKSQDGTCFGADNYNLGRFNTDGTDLEDELGVVGGYNTDGTPTDKQKLRDEITGRYGIRFAPIGSSTSPQTRQYGR
;
A
#
# COMPACT_ATOMS: atom_id res chain seq x y z
N MET A 1 -11.74 -15.96 -8.32
CA MET A 1 -10.74 -15.30 -9.17
C MET A 1 -9.41 -15.43 -8.44
N SER A 2 -8.34 -15.88 -9.09
CA SER A 2 -7.02 -15.99 -8.44
C SER A 2 -6.28 -14.65 -8.54
N ALA A 3 -5.91 -14.07 -7.39
CA ALA A 3 -5.01 -12.93 -7.23
C ALA A 3 -3.61 -13.16 -7.83
N GLN A 4 -3.21 -14.40 -8.15
CA GLN A 4 -1.97 -14.69 -8.89
C GLN A 4 -1.87 -14.00 -10.28
N ASN A 5 -2.96 -13.47 -10.84
CA ASN A 5 -2.93 -12.68 -12.09
C ASN A 5 -2.93 -11.15 -11.89
N VAL A 6 -2.84 -10.66 -10.64
CA VAL A 6 -3.34 -9.31 -10.31
C VAL A 6 -2.31 -8.35 -9.69
N MET A 7 -1.21 -8.84 -9.10
CA MET A 7 -0.22 -7.96 -8.46
C MET A 7 1.14 -8.01 -9.17
N VAL A 8 1.48 -6.93 -9.87
CA VAL A 8 2.86 -6.69 -10.32
C VAL A 8 3.61 -6.04 -9.15
N TYR A 9 4.51 -6.81 -8.54
CA TYR A 9 5.42 -6.29 -7.54
C TYR A 9 6.54 -5.51 -8.25
N ALA A 10 6.64 -4.21 -7.99
CA ALA A 10 7.66 -3.36 -8.60
C ALA A 10 8.85 -3.25 -7.66
N HIS A 11 9.76 -4.22 -7.69
CA HIS A 11 10.88 -4.35 -6.74
C HIS A 11 11.95 -3.25 -6.83
N THR A 12 11.96 -2.45 -7.90
CA THR A 12 12.96 -1.41 -8.15
C THR A 12 12.33 -0.06 -8.45
N LEU A 13 13.14 0.99 -8.29
CA LEU A 13 12.78 2.37 -8.62
C LEU A 13 12.41 2.53 -10.11
N GLU A 14 13.05 1.76 -10.99
CA GLU A 14 12.71 1.76 -12.43
C GLU A 14 11.37 1.07 -12.71
N GLU A 15 11.04 -0.01 -12.01
CA GLU A 15 9.73 -0.67 -12.16
C GLU A 15 8.59 0.20 -11.62
N ILE A 16 8.84 0.97 -10.56
CA ILE A 16 7.88 1.97 -10.07
C ILE A 16 7.64 3.06 -11.14
N ARG A 17 8.64 3.42 -11.95
CA ARG A 17 8.47 4.38 -13.06
C ARG A 17 7.59 3.85 -14.19
N GLU A 18 7.36 2.54 -14.25
CA GLU A 18 6.41 1.94 -15.20
C GLU A 18 4.94 2.08 -14.79
N SER A 19 4.67 2.68 -13.63
CA SER A 19 3.32 2.99 -13.16
C SER A 19 2.49 3.69 -14.24
N LEU A 20 1.23 3.30 -14.33
CA LEU A 20 0.27 3.94 -15.24
C LEU A 20 -0.11 5.34 -14.76
N ALA A 21 -0.15 5.56 -13.44
CA ALA A 21 -0.38 6.86 -12.84
C ALA A 21 0.31 7.03 -11.49
N ILE A 22 0.42 8.28 -11.05
CA ILE A 22 0.78 8.65 -9.69
C ILE A 22 -0.33 9.57 -9.20
N VAL A 23 -0.98 9.18 -8.11
CA VAL A 23 -2.13 9.91 -7.56
C VAL A 23 -1.90 10.27 -6.11
N VAL A 24 -2.63 11.27 -5.63
CA VAL A 24 -2.81 11.57 -4.21
C VAL A 24 -4.24 11.22 -3.86
N GLY A 25 -4.46 10.60 -2.71
CA GLY A 25 -5.78 10.25 -2.23
C GLY A 25 -5.77 9.58 -0.87
N TYR A 26 -6.90 9.00 -0.48
CA TYR A 26 -7.04 8.32 0.80
C TYR A 26 -8.01 7.13 0.73
N PRO A 27 -7.82 6.09 1.55
CA PRO A 27 -8.82 5.05 1.74
C PRO A 27 -10.09 5.61 2.39
N VAL A 28 -11.25 5.28 1.82
CA VAL A 28 -12.55 5.78 2.28
C VAL A 28 -13.09 4.95 3.45
N THR A 29 -12.73 3.66 3.53
CA THR A 29 -13.16 2.73 4.57
C THR A 29 -11.99 2.31 5.47
N ASP A 30 -12.30 1.98 6.72
CA ASP A 30 -11.32 1.38 7.64
C ASP A 30 -10.83 0.04 7.11
N PHE A 31 -9.58 -0.30 7.42
CA PHE A 31 -8.95 -1.55 6.97
C PHE A 31 -9.75 -2.78 7.38
N ILE A 32 -10.30 -2.79 8.61
CA ILE A 32 -11.07 -3.93 9.11
C ILE A 32 -12.35 -4.18 8.30
N ASP A 33 -12.92 -3.11 7.72
CA ASP A 33 -14.19 -3.13 7.00
C ASP A 33 -14.02 -3.31 5.48
N ARG A 34 -12.78 -3.41 4.98
CA ARG A 34 -12.48 -3.65 3.55
C ARG A 34 -12.70 -5.12 3.19
N GLU A 35 -12.79 -5.41 1.90
CA GLU A 35 -12.86 -6.78 1.41
C GLU A 35 -11.49 -7.44 1.55
N HIS A 36 -11.40 -8.55 2.29
CA HIS A 36 -10.16 -9.32 2.46
C HIS A 36 -10.22 -10.58 1.62
N GLY A 37 -9.22 -10.77 0.76
CA GLY A 37 -9.04 -11.96 -0.04
C GLY A 37 -7.89 -12.80 0.48
N THR A 38 -8.10 -14.12 0.52
CA THR A 38 -7.04 -15.10 0.81
C THR A 38 -7.05 -16.19 -0.24
N GLU A 39 -5.89 -16.42 -0.86
CA GLU A 39 -5.64 -17.62 -1.66
C GLU A 39 -5.06 -18.71 -0.79
N TYR A 40 -5.47 -19.94 -1.06
CA TYR A 40 -4.99 -21.11 -0.35
C TYR A 40 -4.31 -22.06 -1.32
N TYR A 41 -3.15 -22.58 -0.93
CA TYR A 41 -2.52 -23.71 -1.60
C TYR A 41 -2.73 -24.97 -0.77
N TYR A 42 -2.85 -26.13 -1.41
CA TYR A 42 -2.89 -27.40 -0.70
C TYR A 42 -1.47 -27.92 -0.49
N ASP A 43 -1.08 -28.10 0.77
CA ASP A 43 0.17 -28.72 1.14
C ASP A 43 -0.02 -30.25 1.29
N PRO A 44 0.58 -31.07 0.40
CA PRO A 44 0.40 -32.52 0.43
C PRO A 44 1.07 -33.20 1.62
N ASP A 45 2.11 -32.60 2.20
CA ASP A 45 2.88 -33.19 3.30
C ASP A 45 2.08 -33.13 4.61
N ILE A 46 1.39 -32.01 4.84
CA ILE A 46 0.51 -31.84 6.01
C ILE A 46 -0.97 -32.07 5.71
N LYS A 47 -1.30 -32.41 4.46
CA LYS A 47 -2.67 -32.67 3.95
C LYS A 47 -3.68 -31.57 4.27
N GLN A 48 -3.27 -30.31 4.14
CA GLN A 48 -4.09 -29.16 4.55
C GLN A 48 -3.96 -28.00 3.57
N GLN A 49 -4.98 -27.14 3.55
CA GLN A 49 -4.91 -25.86 2.86
C GLN A 49 -4.16 -24.85 3.73
N LEU A 50 -3.16 -24.20 3.16
CA LEU A 50 -2.39 -23.15 3.78
C LEU A 50 -2.57 -21.84 3.00
N PRO A 51 -2.72 -20.70 3.70
CA PRO A 51 -2.88 -19.41 3.05
C PRO A 51 -1.58 -18.98 2.35
N GLU A 52 -1.64 -18.81 1.03
CA GLU A 52 -0.53 -18.43 0.15
C GLU A 52 -0.44 -16.90 0.04
N ASN A 53 -1.45 -16.29 -0.58
CA ASN A 53 -1.53 -14.85 -0.80
C ASN A 53 -2.69 -14.25 0.00
N ARG A 54 -2.49 -13.01 0.43
CA ARG A 54 -3.51 -12.22 1.12
C ARG A 54 -3.50 -10.82 0.56
N TRP A 55 -4.68 -10.26 0.37
CA TRP A 55 -4.83 -8.89 -0.09
C TRP A 55 -6.10 -8.29 0.48
N THR A 56 -6.13 -6.96 0.47
CA THR A 56 -7.30 -6.18 0.81
C THR A 56 -7.71 -5.38 -0.40
N LEU A 57 -9.00 -5.32 -0.69
CA LEU A 57 -9.59 -4.48 -1.70
C LEU A 57 -10.39 -3.37 -1.01
N GLY A 58 -10.00 -2.13 -1.24
CA GLY A 58 -10.61 -0.97 -0.59
C GLY A 58 -10.94 0.16 -1.56
N PRO A 59 -12.02 0.92 -1.31
CA PRO A 59 -12.29 2.16 -2.02
C PRO A 59 -11.23 3.21 -1.65
N PHE A 60 -10.55 3.74 -2.67
CA PHE A 60 -9.56 4.81 -2.56
C PHE A 60 -10.03 6.04 -3.32
N ARG A 61 -10.18 7.17 -2.64
CA ARG A 61 -10.63 8.42 -3.25
C ARG A 61 -9.45 9.26 -3.68
N ILE A 62 -9.38 9.55 -4.98
CA ILE A 62 -8.35 10.38 -5.58
C ILE A 62 -8.67 11.85 -5.29
N THR A 63 -7.74 12.56 -4.68
CA THR A 63 -7.78 14.02 -4.49
C THR A 63 -7.03 14.74 -5.60
N ARG A 64 -5.93 14.15 -6.10
CA ARG A 64 -5.10 14.74 -7.16
C ARG A 64 -4.50 13.66 -8.06
N VAL A 65 -4.34 13.96 -9.34
CA VAL A 65 -3.54 13.16 -10.27
C VAL A 65 -2.26 13.93 -10.56
N LEU A 66 -1.10 13.34 -10.25
CA LEU A 66 0.22 13.95 -10.43
C LEU A 66 0.84 13.59 -11.78
N TYR A 67 0.59 12.36 -12.21
CA TYR A 67 1.07 11.80 -13.46
C TYR A 67 0.12 10.72 -13.94
N GLN A 68 -0.05 10.57 -15.25
CA GLN A 68 -0.66 9.40 -15.86
C GLN A 68 -0.13 9.20 -17.28
N LYS A 69 -0.09 7.95 -17.75
CA LYS A 69 0.20 7.60 -19.14
C LYS A 69 -0.96 8.06 -20.05
N PRO A 70 -0.71 8.45 -21.31
CA PRO A 70 -1.74 9.05 -22.18
C PRO A 70 -2.98 8.18 -22.44
N ASP A 71 -2.83 6.85 -22.32
CA ASP A 71 -3.85 5.83 -22.53
C ASP A 71 -4.51 5.35 -21.22
N PHE A 72 -4.22 6.01 -20.10
CA PHE A 72 -4.78 5.72 -18.80
C PHE A 72 -5.33 7.00 -18.16
N GLU A 73 -6.64 6.99 -17.88
CA GLU A 73 -7.33 8.17 -17.38
C GLU A 73 -7.86 7.95 -15.96
N LEU A 74 -7.36 8.77 -15.04
CA LEU A 74 -7.90 8.97 -13.71
C LEU A 74 -8.24 10.44 -13.52
N SER A 75 -9.20 10.72 -12.64
CA SER A 75 -9.62 12.08 -12.34
C SER A 75 -9.67 12.35 -10.84
N ALA A 76 -9.40 13.61 -10.46
CA ALA A 76 -9.66 14.06 -9.10
C ALA A 76 -11.16 13.91 -8.76
N GLY A 77 -11.45 13.46 -7.54
CA GLY A 77 -12.81 13.15 -7.08
C GLY A 77 -13.28 11.74 -7.42
N GLN A 78 -12.58 11.00 -8.30
CA GLN A 78 -12.88 9.60 -8.60
C GLN A 78 -12.54 8.71 -7.40
N THR A 79 -13.37 7.70 -7.16
CA THR A 79 -13.04 6.58 -6.28
C THR A 79 -12.69 5.37 -7.12
N ILE A 80 -11.52 4.79 -6.87
CA ILE A 80 -11.07 3.54 -7.48
C ILE A 80 -11.08 2.42 -6.46
N SER A 81 -11.16 1.18 -6.93
CA SER A 81 -10.86 0.03 -6.10
C SER A 81 -9.36 -0.18 -6.12
N LEU A 82 -8.74 -0.20 -4.94
CA LEU A 82 -7.30 -0.33 -4.78
C LEU A 82 -6.99 -1.62 -4.03
N VAL A 83 -6.11 -2.43 -4.60
CA VAL A 83 -5.58 -3.65 -3.97
C VAL A 83 -4.39 -3.28 -3.10
N GLU A 84 -4.37 -3.75 -1.86
CA GLU A 84 -3.24 -3.71 -0.93
C GLU A 84 -2.78 -5.14 -0.60
N PRO A 85 -1.47 -5.41 -0.54
CA PRO A 85 -0.90 -6.76 -0.30
C PRO A 85 -0.81 -7.15 1.18
N VAL A 86 -1.80 -6.71 1.94
CA VAL A 86 -1.98 -6.98 3.37
C VAL A 86 -3.41 -7.42 3.55
N GLY A 87 -3.68 -8.35 4.46
CA GLY A 87 -5.03 -8.85 4.67
C GLY A 87 -5.21 -9.52 6.02
N LEU A 88 -6.47 -9.68 6.38
CA LEU A 88 -6.92 -10.40 7.56
C LEU A 88 -7.25 -11.84 7.21
N PHE A 89 -6.99 -12.77 8.13
CA PHE A 89 -7.40 -14.16 8.01
C PHE A 89 -7.70 -14.72 9.40
N GLU A 90 -8.63 -15.67 9.46
CA GLU A 90 -8.90 -16.39 10.70
C GLU A 90 -7.93 -17.56 10.86
N ASP A 91 -7.43 -17.77 12.08
CA ASP A 91 -6.70 -18.98 12.42
C ASP A 91 -7.64 -20.17 12.70
N ARG A 92 -7.09 -21.29 13.18
CA ARG A 92 -7.89 -22.50 13.45
C ARG A 92 -8.82 -22.36 14.66
N GLN A 93 -8.62 -21.34 15.47
CA GLN A 93 -9.38 -21.02 16.67
C GLN A 93 -10.47 -19.97 16.36
N GLY A 94 -10.49 -19.44 15.14
CA GLY A 94 -11.39 -18.35 14.74
C GLY A 94 -10.88 -16.98 15.18
N GLU A 95 -9.62 -16.85 15.61
CA GLU A 95 -9.03 -15.56 15.93
C GLU A 95 -8.63 -14.84 14.64
N LEU A 96 -9.05 -13.58 14.54
CA LEU A 96 -8.74 -12.73 13.39
C LEU A 96 -7.29 -12.27 13.47
N LEU A 97 -6.44 -12.84 12.62
CA LEU A 97 -5.04 -12.48 12.53
C LEU A 97 -4.82 -11.53 11.35
N LYS A 98 -4.07 -10.45 11.61
CA LYS A 98 -3.50 -9.62 10.55
C LYS A 98 -2.16 -10.21 10.14
N LYS A 99 -2.00 -10.57 8.86
CA LYS A 99 -0.68 -10.90 8.31
C LYS A 99 -0.26 -9.84 7.33
N VAL A 100 0.84 -9.20 7.70
CA VAL A 100 1.62 -8.25 6.91
C VAL A 100 2.61 -9.11 6.10
N THR A 101 2.56 -9.00 4.77
CA THR A 101 3.53 -9.66 3.89
C THR A 101 4.77 -8.77 3.81
N GLY A 102 5.90 -9.21 4.38
CA GLY A 102 7.12 -8.39 4.53
C GLY A 102 6.87 -7.16 5.42
N ASP A 103 7.41 -6.00 5.03
CA ASP A 103 7.22 -4.74 5.77
C ASP A 103 5.93 -3.99 5.35
N CYS A 104 5.03 -4.58 4.55
CA CYS A 104 3.80 -3.93 4.06
C CYS A 104 2.77 -3.62 5.16
N TYR A 105 2.65 -2.37 5.59
CA TYR A 105 1.53 -1.95 6.44
C TYR A 105 0.24 -1.77 5.61
N GLU A 106 -0.88 -1.40 6.19
CA GLU A 106 -2.11 -0.99 5.53
C GLU A 106 -2.23 0.53 5.52
N MET A 107 -2.83 1.10 4.49
CA MET A 107 -3.21 2.50 4.52
C MET A 107 -4.38 2.71 5.48
N LYS A 108 -4.28 3.76 6.30
CA LYS A 108 -5.28 4.14 7.29
C LYS A 108 -6.39 4.97 6.64
N GLN A 109 -7.60 4.81 7.14
CA GLN A 109 -8.76 5.57 6.66
C GLN A 109 -8.51 7.07 6.80
N ASN A 110 -8.86 7.84 5.77
CA ASN A 110 -8.73 9.31 5.74
C ASN A 110 -7.30 9.87 5.85
N SER A 111 -6.28 9.03 5.96
CA SER A 111 -4.89 9.45 5.82
C SER A 111 -4.58 9.66 4.34
N GLU A 112 -3.92 10.76 4.01
CA GLU A 112 -3.56 11.08 2.64
C GLU A 112 -2.24 10.39 2.23
N TYR A 113 -2.24 9.80 1.05
CA TYR A 113 -1.09 9.11 0.48
C TYR A 113 -0.84 9.54 -0.96
N VAL A 114 0.44 9.64 -1.34
CA VAL A 114 0.84 9.45 -2.73
C VAL A 114 0.85 7.96 -3.00
N VAL A 115 0.17 7.52 -4.06
CA VAL A 115 0.12 6.12 -4.49
C VAL A 115 0.47 6.02 -5.96
N PHE A 116 1.39 5.12 -6.27
CA PHE A 116 1.73 4.74 -7.64
C PHE A 116 0.72 3.69 -8.10
N ILE A 117 0.10 3.88 -9.25
CA ILE A 117 -0.98 3.01 -9.75
C ILE A 117 -0.45 2.16 -10.88
N GLY A 118 -0.55 0.85 -10.71
CA GLY A 118 -0.49 -0.11 -11.82
C GLY A 118 -1.85 -0.71 -12.12
N LYS A 119 -1.89 -1.64 -13.08
CA LYS A 119 -3.12 -2.29 -13.53
C LYS A 119 -2.87 -3.76 -13.80
N SER A 120 -3.71 -4.61 -13.26
CA SER A 120 -3.68 -6.06 -13.49
C SER A 120 -4.12 -6.39 -14.91
N GLN A 121 -3.93 -7.65 -15.33
CA GLN A 121 -4.36 -8.11 -16.65
C GLN A 121 -5.88 -8.00 -16.86
N ASP A 122 -6.68 -8.10 -15.80
CA ASP A 122 -8.14 -7.94 -15.84
C ASP A 122 -8.61 -6.48 -15.75
N GLY A 123 -7.67 -5.55 -15.56
CA GLY A 123 -7.91 -4.13 -15.55
C GLY A 123 -8.19 -3.49 -14.19
N THR A 124 -8.14 -4.27 -13.10
CA THR A 124 -8.19 -3.77 -11.73
C THR A 124 -6.95 -2.93 -11.42
N CYS A 125 -7.14 -1.78 -10.74
CA CYS A 125 -6.04 -0.93 -10.32
C CYS A 125 -5.40 -1.49 -9.04
N PHE A 126 -4.08 -1.52 -8.98
CA PHE A 126 -3.34 -1.85 -7.77
C PHE A 126 -2.47 -0.66 -7.37
N GLY A 127 -2.31 -0.47 -6.05
CA GLY A 127 -1.23 0.37 -5.55
C GLY A 127 0.07 -0.38 -5.80
N ALA A 128 1.09 0.30 -6.33
CA ALA A 128 2.36 -0.33 -6.66
C ALA A 128 2.93 -1.00 -5.41
N ASP A 129 2.99 -2.33 -5.50
CA ASP A 129 3.42 -3.17 -4.41
C ASP A 129 4.93 -3.32 -4.45
N ASN A 130 5.57 -2.76 -3.44
CA ASN A 130 6.97 -3.00 -3.15
C ASN A 130 7.23 -2.69 -1.68
N TYR A 131 6.59 -3.42 -0.76
CA TYR A 131 6.93 -3.29 0.67
C TYR A 131 6.89 -1.83 1.17
N ASN A 132 5.88 -1.07 0.74
CA ASN A 132 5.67 0.37 0.95
C ASN A 132 6.45 1.37 0.08
N LEU A 133 7.30 0.96 -0.86
CA LEU A 133 8.05 1.91 -1.71
C LEU A 133 7.15 2.65 -2.71
N GLY A 134 6.00 2.07 -3.08
CA GLY A 134 5.02 2.68 -3.98
C GLY A 134 3.95 3.55 -3.30
N ARG A 135 4.06 3.80 -1.99
CA ARG A 135 3.13 4.67 -1.27
C ARG A 135 3.80 5.51 -0.19
N PHE A 136 3.25 6.70 0.06
CA PHE A 136 3.84 7.65 0.99
C PHE A 136 2.76 8.46 1.68
N ASN A 137 2.66 8.36 2.99
CA ASN A 137 1.77 9.23 3.77
C ASN A 137 2.23 10.69 3.65
N THR A 138 1.34 11.58 3.23
CA THR A 138 1.66 13.00 2.98
C THR A 138 1.34 13.89 4.17
N ASP A 139 0.40 13.49 5.02
CA ASP A 139 -0.14 14.31 6.10
C ASP A 139 0.43 14.00 7.50
N GLY A 140 1.26 12.97 7.63
CA GLY A 140 1.90 12.57 8.90
C GLY A 140 0.96 11.88 9.88
N THR A 141 -0.21 11.45 9.42
CA THR A 141 -1.22 10.79 10.27
C THR A 141 -1.02 9.28 10.35
N ASP A 142 -0.16 8.70 9.52
CA ASP A 142 0.19 7.28 9.54
C ASP A 142 1.64 7.05 9.95
N LEU A 143 1.86 6.94 11.26
CA LEU A 143 3.18 6.70 11.83
C LEU A 143 3.76 5.34 11.44
N GLU A 144 2.95 4.34 11.05
CA GLU A 144 3.47 3.03 10.64
C GLU A 144 4.14 3.10 9.27
N ASP A 145 3.58 3.87 8.34
CA ASP A 145 4.25 4.17 7.06
C ASP A 145 5.54 4.97 7.25
N GLU A 146 5.59 5.83 8.29
CA GLU A 146 6.78 6.57 8.69
C GLU A 146 7.82 5.69 9.42
N LEU A 147 7.40 4.73 10.24
CA LEU A 147 8.28 3.89 11.08
C LEU A 147 8.76 2.61 10.38
N GLY A 148 8.06 2.14 9.35
CA GLY A 148 8.60 1.17 8.38
C GLY A 148 9.83 1.70 7.63
N VAL A 149 10.14 2.99 7.81
CA VAL A 149 11.40 3.62 7.45
C VAL A 149 12.35 3.54 8.65
N VAL A 150 13.13 2.48 8.75
CA VAL A 150 14.35 2.49 9.58
C VAL A 150 15.36 3.41 8.88
N GLY A 151 15.15 4.73 9.03
CA GLY A 151 15.96 5.80 8.44
C GLY A 151 15.73 5.97 6.94
N GLY A 152 15.51 7.20 6.47
CA GLY A 152 15.61 7.54 5.04
C GLY A 152 17.01 7.29 4.45
N TYR A 153 17.93 6.75 5.24
CA TYR A 153 19.31 6.48 4.92
C TYR A 153 19.72 5.10 5.43
N ASN A 154 20.50 4.39 4.61
CA ASN A 154 21.19 3.16 4.98
C ASN A 154 22.22 3.44 6.09
N THR A 155 22.76 2.39 6.70
CA THR A 155 23.78 2.49 7.76
C THR A 155 25.08 3.19 7.31
N ASP A 156 25.33 3.23 6.01
CA ASP A 156 26.46 3.93 5.39
C ASP A 156 26.19 5.43 5.11
N GLY A 157 25.01 5.94 5.46
CA GLY A 157 24.60 7.32 5.24
C GLY A 157 24.11 7.63 3.82
N THR A 158 23.96 6.62 2.94
CA THR A 158 23.34 6.80 1.61
C THR A 158 21.81 6.77 1.71
N PRO A 159 21.05 7.54 0.91
CA PRO A 159 19.59 7.49 0.93
C PRO A 159 19.05 6.09 0.59
N THR A 160 18.00 5.66 1.28
CA THR A 160 17.24 4.46 0.89
C THR A 160 16.46 4.71 -0.40
N ASP A 161 16.03 3.66 -1.08
CA ASP A 161 15.22 3.83 -2.30
C ASP A 161 13.88 4.52 -2.02
N LYS A 162 13.28 4.31 -0.83
CA LYS A 162 12.08 5.06 -0.38
C LYS A 162 12.38 6.56 -0.32
N GLN A 163 13.52 6.93 0.26
CA GLN A 163 13.90 8.34 0.38
C GLN A 163 14.20 8.97 -0.97
N LYS A 164 14.95 8.30 -1.85
CA LYS A 164 15.21 8.79 -3.22
C LYS A 164 13.91 9.04 -3.98
N LEU A 165 12.95 8.13 -3.87
CA LEU A 165 11.66 8.27 -4.54
C LEU A 165 10.82 9.39 -3.92
N ARG A 166 10.82 9.54 -2.59
CA ARG A 166 10.18 10.67 -1.89
C ARG A 166 10.76 12.02 -2.34
N ASP A 167 12.08 12.10 -2.47
CA ASP A 167 12.78 13.30 -2.95
C ASP A 167 12.45 13.60 -4.41
N GLU A 168 12.38 12.57 -5.27
CA GLU A 168 11.98 12.71 -6.68
C GLU A 168 10.54 13.23 -6.79
N ILE A 169 9.59 12.66 -6.03
CA ILE A 169 8.19 13.11 -6.01
C ILE A 169 8.10 14.56 -5.54
N THR A 170 8.85 14.91 -4.48
CA THR A 170 8.89 16.27 -3.94
C THR A 170 9.40 17.26 -4.98
N GLY A 171 10.54 16.97 -5.60
CA GLY A 171 11.18 17.84 -6.58
C GLY A 171 10.37 17.99 -7.86
N ARG A 172 9.74 16.91 -8.33
CA ARG A 172 9.04 16.88 -9.61
C ARG A 172 7.60 17.38 -9.53
N TYR A 173 6.87 17.01 -8.48
CA TYR A 173 5.43 17.29 -8.35
C TYR A 173 5.11 18.31 -7.25
N GLY A 174 6.11 18.81 -6.53
CA GLY A 174 5.94 19.82 -5.49
C GLY A 174 5.15 19.31 -4.27
N ILE A 175 5.11 18.00 -4.06
CA ILE A 175 4.43 17.40 -2.90
C ILE A 175 5.25 17.70 -1.65
N ARG A 176 4.58 18.18 -0.61
CA ARG A 176 5.17 18.34 0.71
C ARG A 176 4.69 17.22 1.59
N PHE A 177 5.64 16.43 2.09
CA PHE A 177 5.36 15.43 3.09
C PHE A 177 5.49 16.06 4.48
N ALA A 178 4.59 15.73 5.39
CA ALA A 178 4.71 16.15 6.78
C ALA A 178 6.07 15.73 7.38
N PRO A 179 6.62 16.52 8.33
CA PRO A 179 7.81 16.13 9.07
C PRO A 179 7.54 14.84 9.84
N ILE A 180 8.49 13.90 9.78
CA ILE A 180 8.46 12.63 10.51
C ILE A 180 8.29 12.95 12.01
N GLY A 181 7.25 12.40 12.64
CA GLY A 181 6.99 12.58 14.07
C GLY A 181 6.33 13.90 14.49
N SER A 182 5.71 14.64 13.57
CA SER A 182 4.96 15.87 13.88
C SER A 182 3.49 15.65 14.32
N SER A 183 3.02 14.40 14.39
CA SER A 183 1.67 14.11 14.85
C SER A 183 1.54 14.25 16.37
N THR A 184 0.65 15.15 16.79
CA THR A 184 0.07 15.10 18.14
C THR A 184 -0.95 13.96 18.10
N SER A 185 -0.57 12.83 18.69
CA SER A 185 -1.23 11.53 18.55
C SER A 185 -2.76 11.55 18.75
N PRO A 186 -3.46 10.61 18.11
CA PRO A 186 -4.41 9.78 18.85
C PRO A 186 -4.07 8.29 18.76
N GLN A 187 -3.73 7.75 19.93
CA GLN A 187 -3.85 6.39 20.45
C GLN A 187 -3.68 5.18 19.52
N THR A 188 -2.67 4.38 19.88
CA THR A 188 -2.53 2.95 19.56
C THR A 188 -3.83 2.20 19.90
N ARG A 189 -4.57 1.75 18.87
CA ARG A 189 -5.59 0.73 19.08
C ARG A 189 -4.89 -0.63 19.16
N GLN A 190 -4.76 -1.14 20.39
CA GLN A 190 -4.56 -2.56 20.59
C GLN A 190 -5.82 -3.27 20.07
N TYR A 191 -5.67 -4.10 19.05
CA TYR A 191 -6.65 -5.13 18.77
C TYR A 191 -6.58 -6.11 19.95
N GLY A 192 -7.66 -6.19 20.72
CA GLY A 192 -7.72 -6.92 21.98
C GLY A 192 -7.45 -8.42 21.80
N ARG A 193 -6.88 -9.00 22.87
CA ARG A 193 -6.73 -10.45 23.08
C ARG A 193 -8.08 -11.15 23.17
#